data_AF-A0A7C9TTS8-F1
#
_entry.id   AF-A0A7C9TTS8-F1
#
_cell.length_a   1.000
_cell.length_b   1.000
_cell.length_c   1.000
_cell.angle_alpha   90.00
_cell.angle_beta   90.00
_cell.angle_gamma   90.00
#
_symmetry.space_group_name_H-M   'P 1'
#
loop_
_entity.id
_entity.type
_entity.pdbx_description
1 polymer ?
#
loop_
_entity_poly.entity_id
_entity_poly.type
_entity_poly.pdbx_seq_one_letter_code
_entity_poly.pdbx_strand_id
1 'polypeptide(L)' 'MNAVDTNILIYVNDSRYPSKQAIAASLVAGLTDGVLIWQVACEYLAASRKLEPLG' A
#
# COMPACT_ATOMS: atom_id res chain seq x y z
N MET A 1 16.91 -5.03 5.04
CA MET A 1 16.31 -4.39 3.86
C MET A 1 14.87 -4.87 3.77
N ASN A 2 13.90 -4.01 4.13
CA ASN A 2 12.49 -4.38 4.09
C ASN A 2 11.86 -3.76 2.85
N ALA A 3 11.34 -4.62 1.96
CA ALA A 3 10.61 -4.17 0.78
C ALA A 3 9.12 -4.10 1.10
N VAL A 4 8.43 -3.10 0.54
CA VAL A 4 6.98 -3.00 0.65
C VAL A 4 6.35 -3.84 -0.45
N ASP A 5 5.31 -4.60 -0.11
CA ASP A 5 4.50 -5.34 -1.07
C ASP A 5 3.28 -4.53 -1.55
N THR A 6 2.72 -4.90 -2.70
CA THR A 6 1.57 -4.23 -3.31
C THR A 6 0.36 -4.20 -2.37
N ASN A 7 0.15 -5.26 -1.58
CA ASN A 7 -0.99 -5.33 -0.67
C ASN A 7 -0.97 -4.22 0.40
N ILE A 8 0.19 -3.89 0.96
CA ILE A 8 0.36 -2.85 1.97
C ILE A 8 0.02 -1.50 1.34
N LEU A 9 0.56 -1.21 0.15
CA LEU A 9 0.29 0.04 -0.56
C LEU A 9 -1.20 0.21 -0.91
N ILE A 10 -1.87 -0.89 -1.28
CA ILE A 10 -3.32 -0.89 -1.53
C ILE A 10 -4.09 -0.63 -0.24
N TYR A 11 -3.77 -1.33 0.85
CA TYR A 11 -4.52 -1.19 2.10
C TYR A 11 -4.36 0.19 2.75
N VAL A 12 -3.23 0.90 2.54
CA VAL A 12 -3.10 2.30 2.97
C VAL A 12 -4.23 3.18 2.38
N ASN A 13 -4.69 2.88 1.16
CA ASN A 13 -5.66 3.66 0.42
C ASN A 13 -7.05 3.00 0.33
N ASP A 14 -7.26 1.82 0.94
CA ASP A 14 -8.52 1.09 0.86
C ASP A 14 -9.40 1.34 2.10
N SER A 15 -10.26 2.35 2.00
CA SER A 15 -11.19 2.76 3.07
C SER A 15 -12.23 1.69 3.44
N ARG A 16 -12.42 0.65 2.62
CA ARG A 16 -13.35 -0.45 2.90
C ARG A 16 -12.85 -1.36 4.02
N TYR A 17 -11.56 -1.33 4.34
CA TYR A 17 -10.95 -2.14 5.38
C TYR A 17 -10.20 -1.30 6.43
N PRO A 18 -10.90 -0.55 7.31
CA PRO A 18 -10.26 0.38 8.25
C PRO A 18 -9.20 -0.25 9.17
N SER A 19 -9.42 -1.50 9.60
CA SER A 19 -8.45 -2.22 10.44
C SER A 19 -7.16 -2.54 9.69
N LYS A 20 -7.26 -2.98 8.43
CA LYS A 20 -6.10 -3.26 7.57
C LYS A 20 -5.41 -1.97 7.16
N GLN A 21 -6.17 -0.91 6.90
CA GLN A 21 -5.64 0.41 6.58
C GLN A 21 -4.80 0.97 7.72
N ALA A 22 -5.28 0.90 8.97
CA ALA A 22 -4.53 1.34 10.14
C ALA A 22 -3.21 0.57 10.31
N ILE A 23 -3.25 -0.76 10.13
CA ILE A 23 -2.03 -1.60 10.19
C ILE A 23 -1.07 -1.23 9.06
N ALA A 24 -1.55 -1.12 7.82
CA ALA A 24 -0.73 -0.78 6.67
C ALA A 24 -0.08 0.60 6.80
N ALA A 25 -0.84 1.60 7.27
CA ALA A 25 -0.32 2.95 7.54
C ALA A 25 0.77 2.93 8.63
N SER A 26 0.56 2.15 9.71
CA SER A 26 1.56 2.00 10.76
C SER A 26 2.83 1.31 10.28
N LEU A 27 2.72 0.26 9.45
CA LEU A 27 3.86 -0.43 8.86
C LEU A 27 4.67 0.49 7.93
N VAL A 28 4.00 1.26 7.07
CA VAL A 28 4.66 2.23 6.18
C VAL A 28 5.32 3.35 6.97
N ALA A 29 4.67 3.90 8.00
CA ALA A 29 5.25 4.94 8.84
C ALA A 29 6.46 4.45 9.66
N GLY A 30 6.51 3.17 10.00
CA GLY A 30 7.62 2.55 10.74
C GLY A 30 8.82 2.14 9.87
N LEU A 31 8.73 2.23 8.54
CA LEU A 31 9.82 1.88 7.63
C LEU A 31 10.85 3.00 7.52
N THR A 32 11.98 2.87 8.21
CA THR A 32 13.09 3.85 8.16
C THR A 32 13.95 3.74 6.90
N ASP A 33 14.23 2.52 6.42
CA ASP A 33 15.04 2.24 5.23
C ASP A 33 14.29 1.30 4.27
N GLY A 34 13.03 1.66 3.97
CA GLY A 34 12.14 0.88 3.12
C GLY A 34 12.55 0.91 1.65
N VAL A 35 12.34 -0.20 0.95
CA VAL A 35 12.57 -0.29 -0.49
C VAL A 35 11.25 -0.46 -1.22
N LEU A 36 11.02 0.40 -2.20
CA LEU A 36 9.95 0.24 -3.18
C LEU A 36 10.53 -0.36 -4.46
N ILE A 37 10.22 -1.63 -4.70
CA ILE A 37 10.64 -2.31 -5.93
C ILE A 37 9.80 -1.77 -7.09
N TRP A 38 10.42 -1.49 -8.24
CA TRP A 38 9.72 -0.90 -9.40
C TRP A 38 8.55 -1.77 -9.89
N GLN A 39 8.66 -3.11 -9.83
CA GLN A 39 7.57 -4.02 -10.14
C GLN A 39 6.36 -3.84 -9.22
N VAL A 40 6.60 -3.67 -7.91
CA VAL A 40 5.54 -3.39 -6.92
C VAL A 40 4.88 -2.04 -7.20
N ALA A 41 5.67 -1.01 -7.55
CA ALA A 41 5.12 0.29 -7.92
C ALA A 41 4.20 0.20 -9.16
N CYS A 42 4.61 -0.55 -10.18
CA CYS A 42 3.79 -0.79 -11.37
C CYS A 42 2.50 -1.56 -11.05
N GLU A 43 2.58 -2.60 -10.21
CA GLU A 43 1.41 -3.37 -9.79
C GLU A 43 0.45 -2.50 -8.97
N TYR A 44 0.97 -1.69 -8.05
CA TYR A 44 0.17 -0.75 -7.26
C TYR A 44 -0.59 0.23 -8.15
N LEU A 45 0.06 0.85 -9.16
CA LEU A 45 -0.60 1.75 -10.10
C LEU A 45 -1.72 1.06 -10.91
N ALA A 46 -1.53 -0.21 -11.27
CA ALA A 46 -2.55 -0.97 -11.98
C ALA A 46 -3.72 -1.34 -11.05
N ALA A 47 -3.43 -1.74 -9.81
CA ALA A 47 -4.42 -2.17 -8.82
C ALA A 47 -5.21 -1.00 -8.23
N SER A 48 -4.59 0.17 -8.03
CA SER A 48 -5.22 1.37 -7.46
C SER A 48 -6.35 1.92 -8.32
N ARG A 49 -6.35 1.66 -9.63
CA ARG A 49 -7.49 1.96 -10.53
C ARG A 49 -8.80 1.31 -10.08
N LYS A 50 -8.73 0.19 -9.37
CA LYS A 50 -9.93 -0.47 -8.81
C LYS A 50 -10.49 0.26 -7.58
N LEU A 51 -9.71 1.17 -6.99
CA LEU A 51 -10.11 1.99 -5.85
C LEU A 51 -10.66 3.35 -6.27
N GLU A 52 -10.47 3.80 -7.52
CA GLU A 52 -10.99 5.08 -8.03
C GLU A 52 -12.49 5.34 -7.71
N PRO A 53 -13.40 4.35 -7.80
CA PRO A 53 -14.81 4.57 -7.43
C PRO A 53 -15.06 4.88 -5.95
N LEU A 54 -14.05 4.72 -5.09
CA LEU A 54 -14.14 4.88 -3.64
C LEU A 54 -13.71 6.27 -3.16
N GLY A 55 -13.20 7.13 -4.06
CA GLY A 55 -12.70 8.47 -3.76
C GLY A 55 -11.18 8.55 -3.75
#